data_AF-A0A0A3W660-F1
#
_entry.id   AF-A0A0A3W660-F1
#
_cell.length_a   1.000
_cell.length_b   1.000
_cell.length_c   1.000
_cell.angle_alpha   90.00
_cell.angle_beta   90.00
_cell.angle_gamma   90.00
#
_symmetry.space_group_name_H-M   'P 1'
#
loop_
_entity.id
_entity.type
_entity.pdbx_description
1 polymer ?
#
loop_
_entity_poly.entity_id
_entity_poly.type
_entity_poly.pdbx_seq_one_letter_code
_entity_poly.pdbx_strand_id
1 'polypeptide(L)'
;MSFAFLRESKGRNELQQLESFFLERRGAFDSFLFKMPEDSDYSCSYIGDGSTTSFQLYKQMHTSVIPLAHTKDETTFQVDPTFWNENDNQQFWSDNDDDLFWDDTTAQVTKSGMVTLSKPLEQGIKFEVKGTYYYRCRFADDEQQYTNFMSKLWKANKVDMIGSLGNKV
;
A
#
# COMPACT_ATOMS: atom_id res chain seq x y z
N MET A 1 28.04 -9.38 -0.07
CA MET A 1 27.25 -10.35 0.73
C MET A 1 26.25 -11.01 -0.22
N SER A 2 26.34 -12.33 -0.43
CA SER A 2 25.54 -13.09 -1.43
C SER A 2 24.61 -14.03 -0.69
N PHE A 3 23.29 -13.89 -0.88
CA PHE A 3 22.29 -14.74 -0.24
C PHE A 3 22.19 -16.09 -0.96
N ALA A 4 22.66 -17.17 -0.32
CA ALA A 4 22.49 -18.53 -0.81
C ALA A 4 21.12 -19.07 -0.36
N PHE A 5 20.05 -18.65 -1.02
CA PHE A 5 18.67 -19.00 -0.65
C PHE A 5 18.12 -20.28 -1.30
N LEU A 6 18.92 -21.01 -2.09
CA LEU A 6 18.47 -22.23 -2.76
C LEU A 6 19.38 -23.40 -2.44
N ARG A 7 19.15 -24.04 -1.30
CA ARG A 7 19.64 -25.40 -1.06
C ARG A 7 18.45 -26.27 -0.70
N GLU A 8 18.21 -27.27 -1.54
CA GLU A 8 17.35 -28.40 -1.23
C GLU A 8 17.96 -29.13 -0.02
N SER A 9 17.49 -28.75 1.17
CA SER A 9 17.81 -29.39 2.43
C SER A 9 16.63 -30.27 2.79
N LYS A 10 16.89 -31.46 3.35
CA LYS A 10 15.86 -32.41 3.79
C LYS A 10 14.75 -31.69 4.56
N GLY A 11 13.58 -31.55 3.93
CA GLY A 11 12.37 -30.97 4.51
C GLY A 11 12.01 -29.53 4.10
N ARG A 12 12.78 -28.84 3.26
CA ARG A 12 12.41 -27.51 2.73
C ARG A 12 12.13 -27.55 1.23
N ASN A 13 10.84 -27.54 0.87
CA ASN A 13 10.35 -27.55 -0.51
C ASN A 13 10.25 -26.14 -1.11
N GLU A 14 11.14 -25.22 -0.73
CA GLU A 14 11.09 -23.80 -1.14
C GLU A 14 11.25 -23.64 -2.66
N LEU A 15 12.10 -24.46 -3.29
CA LEU A 15 12.28 -24.47 -4.75
C LEU A 15 11.02 -24.95 -5.47
N GLN A 16 10.37 -25.99 -4.95
CA GLN A 16 9.12 -26.50 -5.50
C GLN A 16 7.96 -25.50 -5.30
N GLN A 17 7.94 -24.78 -4.19
CA GLN A 17 6.96 -23.70 -3.94
C GLN A 17 7.16 -22.55 -4.93
N LEU A 18 8.40 -22.17 -5.22
CA LEU A 18 8.70 -21.13 -6.20
C LEU A 18 8.36 -21.60 -7.63
N GLU A 19 8.60 -22.87 -7.96
CA GLU A 19 8.16 -23.48 -9.21
C GLU A 19 6.64 -23.39 -9.37
N SER A 20 5.93 -23.81 -8.34
CA SER A 20 4.46 -23.83 -8.33
C SER A 20 3.92 -22.41 -8.48
N PHE A 21 4.51 -21.44 -7.78
CA PHE A 21 4.15 -20.03 -7.91
C PHE A 21 4.40 -19.48 -9.32
N PHE A 22 5.54 -19.80 -9.94
CA PHE A 22 5.85 -19.37 -11.30
C PHE A 22 4.88 -19.97 -12.33
N LEU A 23 4.55 -21.26 -12.19
CA LEU A 23 3.58 -21.95 -13.05
C LEU A 23 2.16 -21.41 -12.88
N GLU A 24 1.73 -21.14 -11.65
CA GLU A 24 0.43 -20.52 -11.36
C GLU A 24 0.28 -19.14 -12.02
N ARG A 25 1.33 -18.31 -11.95
CA ARG A 25 1.34 -16.98 -12.59
C ARG A 25 1.65 -17.01 -14.08
N ARG A 26 1.89 -18.20 -14.65
CA ARG A 26 2.17 -18.40 -16.08
C ARG A 26 3.31 -17.49 -16.59
N GLY A 27 4.37 -17.33 -15.80
CA GLY A 27 5.50 -16.46 -16.15
C GLY A 27 5.11 -14.98 -16.28
N ALA A 28 5.41 -14.34 -17.41
CA ALA A 28 5.16 -12.91 -17.62
C ALA A 28 3.67 -12.53 -17.82
N PHE A 29 2.78 -13.51 -17.95
CA PHE A 29 1.39 -13.27 -18.31
C PHE A 29 0.55 -12.74 -17.14
N ASP A 30 0.77 -13.24 -15.92
CA ASP A 30 0.02 -12.78 -14.74
C ASP A 30 0.87 -11.89 -13.84
N SER A 31 0.19 -11.00 -13.12
CA SER A 31 0.79 -10.04 -12.22
C SER A 31 0.43 -10.35 -10.77
N PHE A 32 1.30 -10.02 -9.84
CA PHE A 32 1.07 -10.22 -8.42
C PHE A 32 1.50 -8.99 -7.60
N LEU A 33 0.95 -8.88 -6.40
CA LEU A 33 1.32 -7.82 -5.47
C LEU A 33 2.55 -8.26 -4.67
N PHE A 34 3.57 -7.41 -4.65
CA PHE A 34 4.81 -7.63 -3.94
C PHE A 34 5.04 -6.52 -2.91
N LYS A 35 5.33 -6.92 -1.67
CA LYS A 35 5.75 -6.00 -0.61
C LYS A 35 7.26 -5.84 -0.68
N MET A 36 7.75 -4.67 -1.07
CA MET A 36 9.18 -4.39 -1.07
C MET A 36 9.68 -4.17 0.38
N PRO A 37 10.73 -4.87 0.85
CA PRO A 37 11.19 -4.75 2.24
C PRO A 37 11.65 -3.36 2.66
N GLU A 38 12.31 -2.64 1.75
CA GLU A 38 12.91 -1.32 1.99
C GLU A 38 11.92 -0.17 1.74
N ASP A 39 10.79 -0.44 1.08
CA ASP A 39 9.93 0.59 0.51
C ASP A 39 8.49 0.10 0.40
N SER A 40 7.84 -0.02 1.55
CA SER A 40 6.45 -0.47 1.62
C SER A 40 5.53 0.45 2.39
N ASP A 41 6.07 1.50 3.03
CA ASP A 41 5.29 2.32 3.95
C ASP A 41 5.05 3.71 3.35
N TYR A 42 3.86 4.24 3.57
CA TYR A 42 3.49 5.60 3.19
C TYR A 42 3.02 6.38 4.41
N SER A 43 3.26 7.69 4.39
CA SER A 43 2.61 8.65 5.27
C SER A 43 2.05 9.79 4.43
N CYS A 44 0.77 10.08 4.58
CA CYS A 44 0.08 11.17 3.90
C CYS A 44 -0.58 12.07 4.93
N SER A 45 -0.42 13.39 4.77
CA SER A 45 -1.16 14.37 5.57
C SER A 45 -2.11 15.14 4.68
N TYR A 46 -3.36 15.25 5.11
CA TYR A 46 -4.42 15.96 4.40
C TYR A 46 -4.97 17.07 5.26
N ILE A 47 -5.57 18.07 4.61
CA ILE A 47 -6.26 19.19 5.26
C ILE A 47 -7.72 19.10 4.83
N GLY A 48 -8.64 19.10 5.80
CA GLY A 48 -10.07 19.18 5.54
C GLY A 48 -10.45 20.50 4.85
N ASP A 49 -11.38 20.42 3.90
CA ASP A 49 -11.94 21.53 3.14
C ASP A 49 -13.44 21.76 3.42
N GLY A 50 -14.02 20.98 4.33
CA GLY A 50 -15.44 21.05 4.72
C GLY A 50 -16.41 20.33 3.78
N SER A 51 -15.94 19.68 2.70
CA SER A 51 -16.84 19.05 1.70
C SER A 51 -16.35 17.71 1.16
N THR A 52 -15.04 17.50 1.08
CA THR A 52 -14.46 16.31 0.48
C THR A 52 -14.37 15.17 1.50
N THR A 53 -14.91 14.01 1.15
CA THR A 53 -14.85 12.78 1.96
C THR A 53 -13.85 11.76 1.42
N SER A 54 -13.36 11.93 0.20
CA SER A 54 -12.49 10.96 -0.45
C SER A 54 -11.17 11.59 -0.86
N PHE A 55 -10.06 11.01 -0.41
CA PHE A 55 -8.71 11.49 -0.66
C PHE A 55 -7.85 10.38 -1.29
N GLN A 56 -7.13 10.71 -2.34
CA GLN A 56 -6.19 9.79 -2.99
C GLN A 56 -4.90 9.69 -2.16
N LEU A 57 -4.40 8.47 -1.91
CA LEU A 57 -3.11 8.23 -1.24
C LEU A 57 -1.94 8.46 -2.19
N TYR A 58 -0.85 8.98 -1.65
CA TYR A 58 0.36 9.31 -2.40
C TYR A 58 1.62 8.77 -1.72
N LYS A 59 2.59 8.44 -2.55
CA LYS A 59 3.98 8.30 -2.12
C LYS A 59 4.71 9.59 -2.44
N GLN A 60 5.27 10.22 -1.40
CA GLN A 60 6.15 11.37 -1.57
C GLN A 60 7.55 10.90 -1.99
N MET A 61 7.98 11.29 -3.19
CA MET A 61 9.39 11.30 -3.57
C MET A 61 9.95 12.71 -3.38
N HIS A 62 11.26 12.88 -3.51
CA HIS A 62 11.97 14.14 -3.24
C HIS A 62 11.21 15.39 -3.71
N THR A 63 10.73 15.39 -4.96
CA THR A 63 9.99 16.51 -5.56
C THR A 63 8.68 16.12 -6.23
N SER A 64 8.38 14.82 -6.32
CA SER A 64 7.24 14.29 -7.06
C SER A 64 6.35 13.48 -6.14
N VAL A 65 5.04 13.58 -6.35
CA VAL A 65 4.04 12.73 -5.69
C VAL A 65 3.56 11.68 -6.68
N ILE A 66 3.54 10.43 -6.26
CA ILE A 66 3.03 9.32 -7.08
C ILE A 66 1.75 8.79 -6.42
N PRO A 67 0.60 8.77 -7.11
CA PRO A 67 -0.62 8.21 -6.55
C PRO A 67 -0.45 6.70 -6.35
N LEU A 68 -0.86 6.21 -5.19
CA LEU A 68 -0.84 4.79 -4.84
C LEU A 68 -2.13 4.13 -5.33
N ALA A 69 -2.01 3.01 -6.04
CA ALA A 69 -3.17 2.25 -6.52
C ALA A 69 -3.43 0.95 -5.73
N HIS A 70 -2.41 0.42 -5.05
CA HIS A 70 -2.49 -0.86 -4.34
C HIS A 70 -2.01 -0.68 -2.89
N THR A 71 -2.94 -0.41 -1.99
CA THR A 71 -2.65 -0.26 -0.56
C THR A 71 -3.22 -1.43 0.22
N LYS A 72 -2.61 -1.72 1.38
CA LYS A 72 -3.21 -2.62 2.35
C LYS A 72 -4.50 -1.96 2.86
N ASP A 73 -5.59 -2.71 2.87
CA ASP A 73 -6.81 -2.29 3.53
C ASP A 73 -6.55 -2.15 5.03
N GLU A 74 -6.90 -0.99 5.55
CA GLU A 74 -6.85 -0.72 6.97
C GLU A 74 -8.28 -0.52 7.47
N THR A 75 -8.59 -1.23 8.55
CA THR A 75 -9.88 -1.13 9.23
C THR A 75 -10.05 0.29 9.74
N THR A 76 -11.27 0.80 9.59
CA THR A 76 -11.78 2.06 10.14
C THR A 76 -11.01 2.55 11.36
N PHE A 77 -10.33 3.70 11.24
CA PHE A 77 -9.72 4.38 12.37
C PHE A 77 -10.40 5.72 12.61
N GLN A 78 -10.43 6.15 13.87
CA GLN A 78 -10.96 7.46 14.23
C GLN A 78 -9.94 8.52 13.77
N VAL A 79 -10.39 9.43 12.92
CA VAL A 79 -9.67 10.66 12.65
C VAL A 79 -10.10 11.58 13.76
N ASP A 80 -9.28 11.70 14.79
CA ASP A 80 -9.60 12.54 15.94
C ASP A 80 -9.13 13.97 15.67
N PRO A 81 -10.01 14.85 15.15
CA PRO A 81 -9.62 16.15 14.66
C PRO A 81 -9.56 17.18 15.81
N THR A 82 -9.99 16.80 17.03
CA THR A 82 -10.48 17.76 18.03
C THR A 82 -9.61 17.86 19.29
N PHE A 83 -8.76 16.88 19.66
CA PHE A 83 -8.06 16.95 20.95
C PHE A 83 -6.80 17.83 21.00
N TRP A 84 -6.25 18.28 19.87
CA TRP A 84 -5.06 19.16 19.86
C TRP A 84 -5.20 20.29 18.83
N ASN A 85 -6.31 21.02 18.91
CA ASN A 85 -6.36 22.31 18.26
C ASN A 85 -5.47 23.31 19.03
N GLU A 86 -4.46 23.86 18.36
CA GLU A 86 -3.55 24.89 18.90
C GLU A 86 -4.21 26.29 19.04
N ASN A 87 -5.43 26.47 18.55
CA ASN A 87 -6.19 27.71 18.60
C ASN A 87 -7.06 27.77 19.85
N ASP A 88 -6.57 28.45 20.88
CA ASP A 88 -7.27 28.69 22.15
C ASP A 88 -8.64 29.40 22.02
N ASN A 89 -9.02 29.88 20.82
CA ASN A 89 -10.32 30.49 20.55
C ASN A 89 -11.38 29.52 20.00
N GLN A 90 -11.07 28.25 19.76
CA GLN A 90 -12.09 27.30 19.30
C GLN A 90 -12.92 26.83 20.50
N GLN A 91 -14.23 26.96 20.37
CA GLN A 91 -15.16 26.51 21.41
C GLN A 91 -15.10 24.98 21.51
N PHE A 92 -14.70 24.44 22.66
CA PHE A 92 -14.67 23.00 22.94
C PHE A 92 -16.06 22.35 23.00
N TRP A 93 -17.10 23.18 23.08
CA TRP A 93 -18.49 22.80 23.19
C TRP A 93 -19.24 23.50 22.07
N SER A 94 -19.98 22.78 21.23
CA SER A 94 -20.90 23.39 20.28
C SER A 94 -22.02 24.11 21.05
N ASP A 95 -22.51 25.23 20.53
CA ASP A 95 -23.77 25.86 21.01
C ASP A 95 -25.01 25.05 20.59
N ASN A 96 -24.80 24.01 19.78
CA ASN A 96 -25.80 23.12 19.26
C ASN A 96 -25.76 21.79 20.02
N ASP A 97 -26.85 21.48 20.72
CA ASP A 97 -26.99 20.26 21.51
C ASP A 97 -27.09 18.98 20.65
N ASP A 98 -27.28 19.11 19.33
CA ASP A 98 -27.32 18.00 18.37
C ASP A 98 -25.93 17.59 17.86
N ASP A 99 -24.89 18.41 18.07
CA ASP A 99 -23.53 18.10 17.64
C ASP A 99 -22.81 17.26 18.71
N LEU A 100 -22.19 16.15 18.30
CA LEU A 100 -21.41 15.32 19.21
C LEU A 100 -20.20 16.10 19.73
N PHE A 101 -20.03 16.12 21.06
CA PHE A 101 -18.87 16.75 21.72
C PHE A 101 -17.51 16.13 21.34
N TRP A 102 -17.53 14.90 20.85
CA TRP A 102 -16.39 14.20 20.28
C TRP A 102 -16.71 13.95 18.82
N ASP A 103 -15.78 14.27 17.93
CA ASP A 103 -15.98 14.01 16.52
C ASP A 103 -15.76 12.50 16.27
N ASP A 104 -16.77 11.86 15.67
CA ASP A 104 -16.77 10.42 15.37
C ASP A 104 -16.31 10.14 13.93
N THR A 105 -15.65 11.12 13.28
CA THR A 105 -15.22 10.97 11.90
C THR A 105 -14.22 9.84 11.81
N THR A 106 -14.66 8.77 11.18
CA THR A 106 -13.81 7.65 10.83
C THR A 106 -13.25 7.77 9.43
N ALA A 107 -12.00 7.33 9.24
CA ALA A 107 -11.37 7.10 7.96
C ALA A 107 -11.20 5.61 7.69
N GLN A 108 -11.36 5.22 6.42
CA GLN A 108 -11.09 3.88 5.91
C GLN A 108 -10.12 3.94 4.73
N VAL A 109 -9.13 3.06 4.72
CA VAL A 109 -8.22 2.91 3.57
C VAL A 109 -8.72 1.78 2.67
N THR A 110 -9.06 2.12 1.44
CA THR A 110 -9.48 1.16 0.41
C THR A 110 -8.27 0.59 -0.31
N LYS A 111 -8.37 -0.67 -0.77
CA LYS A 111 -7.32 -1.36 -1.54
C LYS A 111 -6.86 -0.63 -2.81
N SER A 112 -7.71 0.23 -3.36
CA SER A 112 -7.42 1.06 -4.53
C SER A 112 -6.52 2.27 -4.23
N GLY A 113 -6.05 2.44 -2.98
CA GLY A 113 -5.25 3.58 -2.56
C GLY A 113 -6.05 4.86 -2.34
N MET A 114 -7.31 4.73 -1.91
CA MET A 114 -8.13 5.88 -1.51
C MET A 114 -8.45 5.81 -0.02
N VAL A 115 -8.46 6.97 0.64
CA VAL A 115 -8.98 7.16 1.99
C VAL A 115 -10.38 7.72 1.87
N THR A 116 -11.36 7.05 2.45
CA THR A 116 -12.75 7.50 2.53
C THR A 116 -13.10 7.81 3.97
N LEU A 117 -13.65 9.00 4.20
CA LEU A 117 -14.13 9.47 5.48
C LEU A 117 -15.64 9.26 5.58
N SER A 118 -16.12 9.01 6.78
CA SER A 118 -17.56 8.93 7.08
C SER A 118 -18.26 10.30 7.02
N LYS A 119 -17.54 11.37 7.38
CA LYS A 119 -17.98 12.77 7.38
C LYS A 119 -16.88 13.66 6.76
N PRO A 120 -17.22 14.74 6.04
CA PRO A 120 -16.22 15.69 5.57
C PRO A 120 -15.55 16.41 6.76
N LEU A 121 -14.22 16.49 6.78
CA LEU A 121 -13.51 17.25 7.81
C LEU A 121 -13.70 18.75 7.60
N GLU A 122 -13.89 19.48 8.70
CA GLU A 122 -13.96 20.94 8.71
C GLU A 122 -12.68 21.59 8.17
N GLN A 123 -12.83 22.83 7.68
CA GLN A 123 -11.74 23.55 7.05
C GLN A 123 -10.56 23.76 8.01
N GLY A 124 -9.38 23.33 7.60
CA GLY A 124 -8.13 23.58 8.32
C GLY A 124 -7.72 22.48 9.31
N ILE A 125 -8.58 21.48 9.54
CA ILE A 125 -8.18 20.33 10.36
C ILE A 125 -7.28 19.39 9.56
N LYS A 126 -6.12 19.06 10.15
CA LYS A 126 -5.14 18.16 9.55
C LYS A 126 -5.35 16.74 10.05
N PHE A 127 -5.30 15.77 9.14
CA PHE A 127 -5.24 14.36 9.52
C PHE A 127 -4.08 13.65 8.80
N GLU A 128 -3.43 12.73 9.51
CA GLU A 128 -2.32 11.93 8.99
C GLU A 128 -2.76 10.47 8.82
N VAL A 129 -2.47 9.88 7.66
CA VAL A 129 -2.75 8.48 7.34
C VAL A 129 -1.44 7.79 7.04
N LYS A 130 -1.16 6.73 7.79
CA LYS A 130 0.01 5.86 7.60
C LYS A 130 -0.46 4.49 7.21
N GLY A 131 0.31 3.81 6.38
CA GLY A 131 -0.02 2.43 6.03
C GLY A 131 1.04 1.79 5.16
N THR A 132 0.72 0.58 4.69
CA THR A 132 1.58 -0.19 3.81
C THR A 132 0.98 -0.26 2.41
N TYR A 133 1.81 -0.13 1.38
CA TYR A 133 1.43 -0.30 -0.02
C TYR A 133 2.21 -1.43 -0.70
N TYR A 134 1.70 -1.87 -1.86
CA TYR A 134 2.25 -2.97 -2.63
C TYR A 134 2.59 -2.52 -4.05
N TYR A 135 3.66 -3.10 -4.60
CA TYR A 135 4.00 -2.96 -6.00
C TYR A 135 3.32 -4.06 -6.79
N ARG A 136 2.78 -3.70 -7.96
CA ARG A 136 2.33 -4.72 -8.90
C ARG A 136 3.56 -5.16 -9.69
N CYS A 137 3.91 -6.43 -9.57
CA CYS A 137 5.06 -7.03 -10.23
C CYS A 137 4.61 -8.13 -11.20
N ARG A 138 5.41 -8.34 -12.24
CA ARG A 138 5.34 -9.52 -13.11
C ARG A 138 6.75 -10.04 -13.38
N PHE A 139 6.86 -11.29 -13.80
CA PHE A 139 8.14 -11.82 -14.22
C PHE A 139 8.60 -11.11 -15.51
N ALA A 140 9.90 -10.81 -15.60
CA ALA A 140 10.45 -10.06 -16.73
C ALA A 140 10.54 -10.89 -18.02
N ASP A 141 10.60 -12.21 -17.90
CA ASP A 141 10.86 -13.13 -19.00
C ASP A 141 9.55 -13.84 -19.43
N ASP A 142 9.23 -13.74 -20.73
CA ASP A 142 8.04 -14.30 -21.38
C ASP A 142 8.35 -15.63 -22.10
N GLU A 143 9.59 -16.13 -22.01
CA GLU A 143 9.96 -17.37 -22.68
C GLU A 143 9.17 -18.57 -22.13
N GLN A 144 8.16 -19.01 -22.88
CA GLN A 144 7.45 -20.30 -22.81
C GLN A 144 8.39 -21.53 -22.98
N GLN A 145 9.66 -21.44 -22.61
CA GLN A 145 10.52 -22.61 -22.48
C GLN A 145 10.34 -23.20 -21.08
N TYR A 146 9.21 -23.90 -20.92
CA TYR A 146 8.83 -24.68 -19.72
C TYR A 146 9.93 -25.62 -19.20
N THR A 147 10.98 -25.87 -19.99
CA THR A 147 12.06 -26.82 -19.66
C THR A 147 13.31 -26.17 -19.05
N ASN A 148 13.52 -24.85 -19.19
CA ASN A 148 14.79 -24.22 -18.81
C ASN A 148 14.71 -23.07 -17.79
N PHE A 149 13.53 -22.67 -17.32
CA PHE A 149 13.44 -21.67 -16.25
C PHE A 149 14.15 -22.15 -14.97
N MET A 150 13.93 -23.41 -14.56
CA MET A 150 14.60 -23.98 -13.39
C MET A 150 16.11 -24.14 -13.57
N SER A 151 16.58 -24.47 -14.78
CA SER A 151 18.02 -24.58 -15.06
C SER A 151 18.69 -23.20 -15.11
N LYS A 152 18.00 -22.16 -15.59
CA LYS A 152 18.43 -20.76 -15.52
C LYS A 152 18.39 -20.23 -14.08
N LEU A 153 17.34 -20.51 -13.29
CA LEU A 153 17.22 -20.11 -11.89
C LEU A 153 18.33 -20.73 -11.03
N TRP A 154 18.57 -22.03 -11.21
CA TRP A 154 19.63 -22.76 -10.52
C TRP A 154 21.03 -22.22 -10.85
N LYS A 155 21.26 -21.80 -12.10
CA LYS A 155 22.55 -21.24 -12.54
C LYS A 155 22.72 -19.77 -12.15
N ALA A 156 21.68 -18.97 -12.28
CA ALA A 156 21.72 -17.52 -12.10
C ALA A 156 21.50 -17.08 -10.65
N ASN A 157 20.90 -17.93 -9.81
CA ASN A 157 20.49 -17.60 -8.43
C ASN A 157 19.71 -16.28 -8.30
N LYS A 158 19.05 -15.84 -9.39
CA LYS A 158 18.41 -14.53 -9.50
C LYS A 158 17.12 -14.67 -10.29
N VAL A 159 16.09 -13.96 -9.84
CA VAL A 159 14.83 -13.76 -10.56
C VAL A 159 14.71 -12.27 -10.84
N ASP A 160 14.58 -11.93 -12.13
CA ASP A 160 14.30 -10.56 -12.54
C ASP A 160 12.77 -10.34 -12.62
N MET A 161 12.31 -9.30 -11.94
CA MET A 161 10.90 -8.90 -11.89
C MET A 161 10.77 -7.46 -12.37
N ILE A 162 9.70 -7.18 -13.10
CA ILE A 162 9.31 -5.82 -13.49
C ILE A 162 8.19 -5.38 -12.55
N GLY A 163 8.35 -4.24 -11.89
CA GLY A 163 7.40 -3.71 -10.93
C GLY A 163 6.90 -2.30 -11.31
N SER A 164 5.63 -2.02 -11.03
CA SER A 164 5.02 -0.70 -11.20
C SER A 164 4.13 -0.37 -10.00
N LEU A 165 4.05 0.92 -9.66
CA LEU A 165 3.13 1.47 -8.66
C LEU A 165 1.73 1.71 -9.22
N GLY A 166 1.61 1.77 -10.54
CA GLY A 166 0.33 2.01 -11.23
C GLY A 166 -0.44 0.74 -11.53
N ASN A 167 -1.59 0.92 -12.18
CA ASN A 167 -2.46 -0.20 -12.60
C ASN A 167 -1.89 -1.05 -13.73
N LYS A 168 -0.82 -0.61 -14.39
CA LYS A 168 -0.17 -1.31 -15.51
C LYS A 168 1.29 -1.60 -15.17
N VAL A 169 1.71 -2.83 -15.48
CA VAL A 169 3.08 -3.35 -15.38
C VAL A 169 3.45 -3.94 -16.74
#